data_AF-A0A8C1HNB5-F1
#
_entry.id   AF-A0A8C1HNB5-F1
#
_cell.length_a   1.000
_cell.length_b   1.000
_cell.length_c   1.000
_cell.angle_alpha   90.00
_cell.angle_beta   90.00
_cell.angle_gamma   90.00
#
_symmetry.space_group_name_H-M   'P 1'
#
loop_
_entity.id
_entity.type
_entity.pdbx_description
1 polymer ?
#
loop_
_entity_poly.entity_id
_entity_poly.type
_entity_poly.pdbx_seq_one_letter_code
_entity_poly.pdbx_strand_id
1 'polypeptide(L)'
;MEACKSTSASAESCAMILRVVEADRARKVKLSARPASVSALIQILKDQLQLDLEFSLQYEDPDFNNQLTSLDDINELPQKAVVHILPMESDGSTSSTEILSDVSNPERAKMWPRGDFPIPQFSYDVELRLRQGNDEFEKSGKGLKLTRDQKHDILEKLGSTMYDFKAYPDDKQIGKVAEALVTKHPCLKEPGSDTGWNGWKISLKFKMGNLRNKMRKIGCLEVAVNAGKRSQSRPENEPSHSKIKKPRRSEVNYLPNFPQGEDEASLETVRQEIAVEVQKTEKNTSLIHKNMEKTFALRRQNIVRGSPSVNEFLNLWPALRVTSEVRKKKLLLVFIIYLLMWVCFINLSFV
;
A
#
# COMPACT_ATOMS: atom_id res chain seq x y z
N MET A 1 28.41 -68.31 -20.02
CA MET A 1 28.37 -67.27 -18.98
C MET A 1 28.58 -65.94 -19.67
N GLU A 2 27.47 -65.27 -19.97
CA GLU A 2 27.45 -63.89 -20.46
C GLU A 2 28.05 -62.97 -19.40
N ALA A 3 29.04 -62.17 -19.79
CA ALA A 3 29.51 -61.05 -19.00
C ALA A 3 29.16 -59.77 -19.77
N CYS A 4 28.13 -59.09 -19.26
CA CYS A 4 27.63 -57.81 -19.73
C CYS A 4 28.75 -56.78 -19.86
N LYS A 5 28.92 -56.26 -21.07
CA LYS A 5 29.69 -55.05 -21.36
C LYS A 5 28.81 -53.86 -20.95
N SER A 6 29.04 -53.30 -19.76
CA SER A 6 28.40 -52.06 -19.32
C SER A 6 29.01 -50.88 -20.08
N THR A 7 28.35 -50.48 -21.15
CA THR A 7 28.65 -49.22 -21.86
C THR A 7 28.16 -48.07 -20.99
N SER A 8 29.08 -47.34 -20.38
CA SER A 8 28.83 -46.07 -19.71
C SER A 8 28.35 -45.04 -20.74
N ALA A 9 27.05 -44.77 -20.78
CA ALA A 9 26.51 -43.61 -21.47
C ALA A 9 26.85 -42.36 -20.63
N SER A 10 27.78 -41.54 -21.11
CA SER A 10 28.00 -40.22 -20.53
C SER A 10 26.75 -39.38 -20.83
N ALA A 11 25.96 -39.10 -19.80
CA ALA A 11 24.82 -38.20 -19.89
C ALA A 11 25.32 -36.82 -20.34
N GLU A 12 24.97 -36.43 -21.56
CA GLU A 12 25.11 -35.07 -22.04
C GLU A 12 24.41 -34.14 -21.04
N SER A 13 25.18 -33.31 -20.34
CA SER A 13 24.66 -32.32 -19.42
C SER A 13 23.86 -31.30 -20.23
N CYS A 14 22.53 -31.39 -20.16
CA CYS A 14 21.62 -30.49 -20.84
C CYS A 14 21.71 -29.10 -20.17
N ALA A 15 22.69 -28.30 -20.60
CA ALA A 15 22.90 -26.95 -20.08
C ALA A 15 21.66 -26.10 -20.40
N MET A 16 21.15 -25.41 -19.36
CA MET A 16 19.95 -24.58 -19.44
C MET A 16 20.36 -23.10 -19.36
N ILE A 17 19.69 -22.24 -20.13
CA ILE A 17 19.96 -20.82 -20.15
C ILE A 17 18.72 -20.08 -19.65
N LEU A 18 18.85 -19.39 -18.52
CA LEU A 18 17.80 -18.57 -17.94
C LEU A 18 18.13 -17.09 -18.12
N ARG A 19 17.16 -16.30 -18.57
CA ARG A 19 17.21 -14.85 -18.46
C ARG A 19 16.44 -14.45 -17.21
N VAL A 20 17.16 -14.04 -16.19
CA VAL A 20 16.60 -13.69 -14.90
C VAL A 20 16.38 -12.18 -14.86
N VAL A 21 15.14 -11.75 -14.70
CA VAL A 21 14.73 -10.34 -14.64
C VAL A 21 14.45 -9.98 -13.19
N GLU A 22 15.22 -9.02 -12.67
CA GLU A 22 15.05 -8.46 -11.34
C GLU A 22 14.70 -6.97 -11.48
N ALA A 23 13.48 -6.60 -11.09
CA ALA A 23 12.88 -5.27 -11.28
C ALA A 23 12.90 -4.78 -12.74
N ASP A 24 14.04 -4.27 -13.21
CA ASP A 24 14.28 -3.79 -14.60
C ASP A 24 15.64 -4.24 -15.17
N ARG A 25 16.35 -5.15 -14.47
CA ARG A 25 17.67 -5.66 -14.87
C ARG A 25 17.56 -7.11 -15.28
N ALA A 26 17.81 -7.40 -16.57
CA ALA A 26 17.90 -8.77 -17.08
C ALA A 26 19.35 -9.28 -17.03
N ARG A 27 19.58 -10.41 -16.37
CA ARG A 27 20.87 -11.10 -16.32
C ARG A 27 20.75 -12.49 -16.91
N LYS A 28 21.76 -12.93 -17.65
CA LYS A 28 21.82 -14.26 -18.24
C LYS A 28 22.53 -15.21 -17.27
N VAL A 29 21.81 -16.21 -16.79
CA VAL A 29 22.33 -17.28 -15.93
C VAL A 29 22.42 -18.56 -16.77
N LYS A 30 23.58 -19.22 -16.74
CA LYS A 30 23.77 -20.54 -17.35
C LYS A 30 23.81 -21.58 -16.25
N LEU A 31 22.93 -22.56 -16.33
CA LEU A 31 22.92 -23.72 -15.44
C LEU A 31 23.56 -24.89 -16.16
N SER A 32 24.45 -25.61 -15.47
CA SER A 32 25.12 -26.81 -16.01
C SER A 32 24.15 -27.98 -16.20
N ALA A 33 23.08 -28.05 -15.40
CA ALA A 33 22.01 -29.02 -15.50
C ALA A 33 20.68 -28.42 -15.02
N ARG A 34 19.57 -29.09 -15.34
CA ARG A 34 18.25 -28.72 -14.82
C ARG A 34 18.21 -28.92 -13.30
N PRO A 35 17.78 -27.91 -12.51
CA PRO A 35 17.62 -28.08 -11.06
C PRO A 35 16.62 -29.20 -10.73
N ALA A 36 16.83 -29.88 -9.60
CA ALA A 36 15.94 -30.97 -9.15
C ALA A 36 14.56 -30.46 -8.68
N SER A 37 14.45 -29.17 -8.33
CA SER A 37 13.22 -28.54 -7.86
C SER A 37 13.28 -27.02 -8.04
N VAL A 38 12.14 -26.34 -7.93
CA VAL A 38 12.05 -24.87 -7.91
C VAL A 38 12.83 -24.30 -6.72
N SER A 39 12.80 -24.95 -5.56
CA SER A 39 13.58 -24.54 -4.39
C SER A 39 15.09 -24.62 -4.63
N ALA A 40 15.57 -25.64 -5.34
CA ALA A 40 16.98 -25.75 -5.74
C ALA A 40 17.36 -24.64 -6.73
N LEU A 41 16.47 -24.29 -7.67
CA LEU A 41 16.67 -23.16 -8.57
C LEU A 41 16.79 -21.83 -7.80
N ILE A 42 15.92 -21.59 -6.82
CA ILE A 42 15.97 -20.39 -5.97
C ILE A 42 17.32 -20.27 -5.25
N GLN A 43 17.85 -21.36 -4.69
CA GLN A 43 19.16 -21.36 -4.02
C GLN A 43 20.30 -21.03 -4.98
N ILE A 44 20.30 -21.63 -6.19
CA ILE A 44 21.32 -21.32 -7.21
C ILE A 44 21.27 -19.84 -7.61
N LEU A 45 20.07 -19.28 -7.73
CA LEU A 45 19.89 -17.86 -8.05
C LEU A 45 20.33 -16.95 -6.90
N LYS A 46 20.08 -17.33 -5.63
CA LYS A 46 20.60 -16.61 -4.46
C LYS A 46 22.12 -16.53 -4.48
N ASP A 47 22.79 -17.66 -4.71
CA ASP A 47 24.27 -17.73 -4.74
C ASP A 47 24.85 -16.96 -5.92
N GLN A 48 24.30 -17.11 -7.14
CA GLN A 48 24.84 -16.48 -8.35
C GLN A 48 24.55 -14.98 -8.42
N LEU A 49 23.42 -14.54 -7.87
CA LEU A 49 23.00 -13.13 -7.92
C LEU A 49 23.30 -12.37 -6.62
N GLN A 50 23.82 -13.05 -5.59
CA GLN A 50 24.09 -12.52 -4.25
C GLN A 50 22.84 -11.87 -3.63
N LEU A 51 21.70 -12.58 -3.70
CA LEU A 51 20.42 -12.10 -3.18
C LEU A 51 20.22 -12.56 -1.74
N ASP A 52 20.10 -11.61 -0.81
CA ASP A 52 19.91 -11.85 0.63
C ASP A 52 18.42 -11.89 1.05
N LEU A 53 17.52 -12.17 0.11
CA LEU A 53 16.07 -12.09 0.30
C LEU A 53 15.39 -13.39 -0.12
N GLU A 54 14.26 -13.73 0.52
CA GLU A 54 13.35 -14.76 0.00
C GLU A 54 12.55 -14.19 -1.18
N PHE A 55 12.41 -14.99 -2.24
CA PHE A 55 11.70 -14.60 -3.45
C PHE A 55 10.99 -15.79 -4.08
N SER A 56 9.88 -15.52 -4.76
CA SER A 56 9.22 -16.42 -5.67
C SER A 56 9.66 -16.17 -7.11
N LEU A 57 9.45 -17.17 -7.97
CA LEU A 57 9.81 -17.12 -9.39
C LEU A 57 8.55 -17.17 -10.24
N GLN A 58 8.49 -16.29 -11.24
CA GLN A 58 7.53 -16.39 -12.34
C GLN A 58 8.27 -16.63 -13.64
N TYR A 59 7.68 -17.36 -14.59
CA TYR A 59 8.27 -17.56 -15.91
C TYR A 59 7.32 -17.10 -17.00
N GLU A 60 7.89 -16.67 -18.13
CA GLU A 60 7.12 -16.42 -19.35
C GLU A 60 6.76 -17.78 -19.97
N ASP A 61 5.47 -18.13 -19.93
CA ASP A 61 4.97 -19.39 -20.45
C ASP A 61 4.69 -19.29 -21.97
N PRO A 62 5.44 -20.02 -22.83
CA PRO A 62 5.23 -20.00 -24.27
C PRO A 62 3.84 -20.50 -24.69
N ASP A 63 3.27 -21.44 -23.95
CA ASP A 63 1.96 -22.02 -24.23
C ASP A 63 0.82 -21.07 -23.83
N PHE A 64 1.15 -20.01 -23.07
CA PHE A 64 0.22 -18.98 -22.62
C PHE A 64 0.57 -17.57 -23.17
N ASN A 65 1.00 -17.49 -24.43
CA ASN A 65 1.35 -16.25 -25.12
C ASN A 65 2.45 -15.43 -24.39
N ASN A 66 3.41 -16.10 -23.74
CA ASN A 66 4.48 -15.50 -22.94
C ASN A 66 3.97 -14.64 -21.77
N GLN A 67 2.80 -14.94 -21.21
CA GLN A 67 2.36 -14.32 -19.95
C GLN A 67 3.16 -14.86 -18.76
N LEU A 68 3.27 -14.05 -17.71
CA LEU A 68 3.96 -14.41 -16.48
C LEU A 68 3.11 -15.35 -15.63
N THR A 69 3.59 -16.58 -15.46
CA THR A 69 2.95 -17.64 -14.68
C THR A 69 3.82 -18.03 -13.48
N SER A 70 3.20 -18.45 -12.36
CA SER A 70 3.94 -18.96 -11.19
C SER A 70 4.70 -20.21 -11.58
N LEU A 71 5.98 -20.30 -11.20
CA LEU A 71 6.75 -21.50 -11.40
C LEU A 71 6.60 -22.44 -10.20
N ASP A 72 5.67 -23.40 -10.30
CA ASP A 72 5.41 -24.39 -9.25
C ASP A 72 6.09 -25.74 -9.55
N ASP A 73 6.19 -26.13 -10.83
CA ASP A 73 6.96 -27.30 -11.28
C ASP A 73 8.15 -26.89 -12.15
N ILE A 74 9.35 -27.36 -11.78
CA ILE A 74 10.57 -27.12 -12.53
C ILE A 74 10.51 -27.70 -13.96
N ASN A 75 9.65 -28.71 -14.19
CA ASN A 75 9.46 -29.37 -15.48
C ASN A 75 8.79 -28.48 -16.55
N GLU A 76 8.10 -27.43 -16.13
CA GLU A 76 7.46 -26.47 -17.03
C GLU A 76 8.46 -25.50 -17.69
N LEU A 77 9.65 -25.31 -17.11
CA LEU A 77 10.66 -24.41 -17.69
C LEU A 77 11.27 -24.98 -18.99
N PRO A 78 11.16 -24.27 -20.14
CA PRO A 78 11.88 -24.66 -21.35
C PRO A 78 13.38 -24.45 -21.19
N GLN A 79 14.20 -25.11 -22.02
CA GLN A 79 15.67 -25.03 -21.95
C GLN A 79 16.23 -23.60 -22.09
N LYS A 80 15.45 -22.71 -22.70
CA LYS A 80 15.66 -21.26 -22.73
C LYS A 80 14.39 -20.58 -22.20
N ALA A 81 14.45 -20.08 -20.97
CA ALA A 81 13.31 -19.44 -20.31
C ALA A 81 13.66 -18.05 -19.80
N VAL A 82 12.65 -17.19 -19.71
CA VAL A 82 12.72 -15.91 -19.00
C VAL A 82 12.03 -16.10 -17.66
N VAL A 83 12.73 -15.77 -16.58
CA VAL A 83 12.26 -15.95 -15.21
C VAL A 83 12.36 -14.62 -14.47
N HIS A 84 11.30 -14.22 -13.78
CA HIS A 84 11.18 -13.00 -13.02
C HIS A 84 11.27 -13.30 -11.54
N ILE A 85 12.11 -12.53 -10.84
CA ILE A 85 12.26 -12.61 -9.39
C ILE A 85 11.25 -11.67 -8.73
N LEU A 86 10.42 -12.22 -7.85
CA LEU A 86 9.48 -11.48 -7.03
C LEU A 86 9.87 -11.64 -5.55
N PRO A 87 10.31 -10.57 -4.86
CA PRO A 87 10.60 -10.64 -3.44
C PRO A 87 9.38 -11.14 -2.67
N MET A 88 9.58 -12.18 -1.85
CA MET A 88 8.58 -12.75 -0.98
C MET A 88 8.63 -11.94 0.32
N GLU A 89 7.55 -11.23 0.61
CA GLU A 89 7.44 -10.51 1.89
C GLU A 89 7.39 -11.56 3.02
N SER A 90 8.44 -11.66 3.83
CA SER A 90 8.48 -12.57 4.98
C SER A 90 7.27 -12.32 5.89
N ASP A 91 6.44 -13.35 5.98
CA ASP A 91 5.10 -13.35 6.56
C ASP A 91 5.03 -13.06 8.06
N GLY A 92 4.02 -12.26 8.42
CA GLY A 92 3.21 -12.52 9.60
C GLY A 92 1.82 -12.96 9.13
N SER A 93 1.66 -14.26 8.86
CA SER A 93 0.44 -14.87 8.33
C SER A 93 -0.81 -14.49 9.14
N THR A 94 -1.75 -13.79 8.49
CA THR A 94 -3.19 -14.04 8.61
C THR A 94 -3.85 -13.66 7.29
N SER A 95 -4.30 -14.69 6.54
CA SER A 95 -5.39 -14.72 5.56
C SER A 95 -5.84 -13.38 4.96
N SER A 96 -5.61 -13.27 3.65
CA SER A 96 -6.40 -12.51 2.68
C SER A 96 -6.82 -11.12 3.11
N THR A 97 -5.97 -10.13 2.82
CA THR A 97 -6.38 -8.79 2.38
C THR A 97 -5.14 -7.88 2.20
N GLU A 98 -4.61 -7.81 0.98
CA GLU A 98 -3.78 -6.68 0.55
C GLU A 98 -4.68 -5.42 0.42
N ILE A 99 -5.07 -4.87 1.57
CA ILE A 99 -5.90 -3.67 1.68
C ILE A 99 -5.03 -2.42 1.53
N LEU A 100 -5.30 -1.68 0.45
CA LEU A 100 -5.34 -0.21 0.40
C LEU A 100 -4.15 0.56 1.04
N SER A 101 -2.91 0.21 0.74
CA SER A 101 -1.79 1.12 0.97
C SER A 101 -1.68 2.21 -0.12
N ASP A 102 -2.28 1.97 -1.29
CA ASP A 102 -2.04 2.75 -2.52
C ASP A 102 -3.16 3.72 -2.91
N VAL A 103 -4.15 3.90 -2.03
CA VAL A 103 -5.20 4.91 -2.22
C VAL A 103 -5.01 6.03 -1.21
N SER A 104 -3.84 6.65 -1.30
CA SER A 104 -3.67 7.98 -0.74
C SER A 104 -4.14 8.98 -1.81
N ASN A 105 -4.70 10.12 -1.35
CA ASN A 105 -5.16 11.24 -2.19
C ASN A 105 -4.20 11.47 -3.39
N PRO A 106 -4.62 11.85 -4.61
CA PRO A 106 -3.66 12.26 -5.64
C PRO A 106 -2.66 13.34 -5.15
N GLU A 107 -3.04 14.16 -4.16
CA GLU A 107 -2.11 15.09 -3.48
C GLU A 107 -1.19 14.43 -2.43
N ARG A 108 -1.50 13.20 -2.00
CA ARG A 108 -0.78 12.41 -0.99
C ARG A 108 -0.11 11.21 -1.65
N ALA A 109 0.68 11.44 -2.70
CA ALA A 109 1.39 10.41 -3.45
C ALA A 109 2.55 9.72 -2.69
N LYS A 110 2.70 9.97 -1.38
CA LYS A 110 3.84 9.48 -0.61
C LYS A 110 3.45 8.20 0.13
N MET A 111 4.04 7.08 -0.29
CA MET A 111 4.01 5.84 0.48
C MET A 111 4.65 6.07 1.86
N TRP A 112 4.11 5.42 2.89
CA TRP A 112 4.75 5.44 4.20
C TRP A 112 6.18 4.89 4.08
N PRO A 113 7.21 5.55 4.66
CA PRO A 113 8.59 5.12 4.56
C PRO A 113 8.75 3.66 5.03
N ARG A 114 9.38 2.83 4.20
CA ARG A 114 9.68 1.43 4.55
C ARG A 114 10.81 1.35 5.59
N GLY A 115 11.78 2.27 5.50
CA GLY A 115 12.88 2.45 6.46
C GLY A 115 12.59 3.52 7.53
N ASP A 116 13.63 4.23 7.95
CA ASP A 116 13.51 5.29 8.95
C ASP A 116 12.57 6.41 8.50
N PHE A 117 11.76 6.90 9.43
CA PHE A 117 10.86 8.00 9.16
C PHE A 117 11.65 9.32 9.02
N PRO A 118 11.43 10.13 7.96
CA PRO A 118 12.14 11.37 7.76
C PRO A 118 11.71 12.41 8.80
N ILE A 119 12.60 12.75 9.73
CA ILE A 119 12.34 13.79 10.73
C ILE A 119 12.43 15.16 10.05
N PRO A 120 11.35 15.96 10.03
CA PRO A 120 11.34 17.27 9.41
C PRO A 120 12.29 18.23 10.13
N GLN A 121 12.59 19.36 9.48
CA GLN A 121 13.23 20.48 10.16
C GLN A 121 12.22 21.20 11.06
N PHE A 122 12.63 21.46 12.28
CA PHE A 122 11.89 22.24 13.27
C PHE A 122 12.19 23.73 13.14
N SER A 123 11.55 24.56 13.97
CA SER A 123 11.89 25.98 14.03
C SER A 123 13.38 26.18 14.40
N TYR A 124 13.96 27.29 13.96
CA TYR A 124 15.39 27.57 14.15
C TYR A 124 15.82 27.51 15.63
N ASP A 125 14.99 28.03 16.53
CA ASP A 125 15.24 28.02 17.98
C ASP A 125 15.19 26.60 18.56
N VAL A 126 14.26 25.76 18.08
CA VAL A 126 14.15 24.35 18.48
C VAL A 126 15.35 23.56 17.97
N GLU A 127 15.75 23.72 16.71
CA GLU A 127 16.93 23.04 16.14
C GLU A 127 18.22 23.41 16.89
N LEU A 128 18.41 24.69 17.22
CA LEU A 128 19.55 25.13 18.02
C LEU A 128 19.56 24.48 19.41
N ARG A 129 18.39 24.42 20.07
CA ARG A 129 18.25 23.78 21.37
C ARG A 129 18.45 22.28 21.34
N LEU A 130 17.97 21.59 20.30
CA LEU A 130 18.18 20.16 20.11
C LEU A 130 19.67 19.86 19.90
N ARG A 131 20.39 20.69 19.14
CA ARG A 131 21.83 20.56 18.96
C ARG A 131 22.58 20.69 20.29
N GLN A 132 22.33 21.78 21.02
CA GLN A 132 22.94 22.00 22.34
C GLN A 132 22.61 20.87 23.32
N GLY A 133 21.35 20.41 23.32
CA GLY A 133 20.90 19.31 24.15
C GLY A 133 21.58 17.98 23.81
N ASN A 134 21.80 17.69 22.54
CA ASN A 134 22.55 16.50 22.11
C ASN A 134 24.00 16.57 22.59
N ASP A 135 24.67 17.72 22.44
CA ASP A 135 26.04 17.91 22.93
C ASP A 135 26.15 17.71 24.45
N GLU A 136 25.17 18.19 25.22
CA GLU A 136 25.09 17.98 26.68
C GLU A 136 24.79 16.53 27.05
N PHE A 137 23.94 15.86 26.27
CA PHE A 137 23.59 14.45 26.45
C PHE A 137 24.80 13.56 26.22
N GLU A 138 25.62 13.82 25.19
CA GLU A 138 26.85 13.07 24.96
C GLU A 138 27.87 13.24 26.10
N LYS A 139 27.95 14.45 26.68
CA LYS A 139 28.90 14.74 27.77
C LYS A 139 28.48 14.21 29.13
N SER A 140 27.18 14.22 29.43
CA SER A 140 26.67 13.99 30.80
C SER A 140 25.55 12.96 30.91
N GLY A 141 25.05 12.44 29.80
CA GLY A 141 23.87 11.56 29.74
C GLY A 141 22.56 12.24 30.14
N LYS A 142 22.57 13.57 30.34
CA LYS A 142 21.43 14.33 30.83
C LYS A 142 20.49 14.69 29.69
N GLY A 143 19.23 14.28 29.80
CA GLY A 143 18.19 14.63 28.84
C GLY A 143 17.83 16.13 28.84
N LEU A 144 17.42 16.62 27.67
CA LEU A 144 16.95 17.99 27.46
C LEU A 144 15.52 18.14 27.96
N LYS A 145 15.29 19.15 28.81
CA LYS A 145 13.94 19.57 29.21
C LYS A 145 13.44 20.65 28.25
N LEU A 146 12.45 20.30 27.43
CA LEU A 146 11.81 21.23 26.50
C LEU A 146 10.76 22.09 27.21
N THR A 147 10.60 23.33 26.73
CA THR A 147 9.43 24.16 27.08
C THR A 147 8.17 23.63 26.40
N ARG A 148 7.00 24.09 26.85
CA ARG A 148 5.71 23.74 26.24
C ARG A 148 5.67 24.08 24.75
N ASP A 149 6.18 25.25 24.38
CA ASP A 149 6.12 25.76 23.01
C ASP A 149 7.08 25.00 22.08
N GLN A 150 8.29 24.70 22.56
CA GLN A 150 9.25 23.87 21.82
C GLN A 150 8.69 22.47 21.56
N LYS A 151 8.09 21.84 22.59
CA LYS A 151 7.43 20.54 22.42
C LYS A 151 6.27 20.63 21.45
N HIS A 152 5.52 21.74 21.44
CA HIS A 152 4.42 21.93 20.52
C HIS A 152 4.89 22.04 19.06
N ASP A 153 5.95 22.79 18.78
CA ASP A 153 6.53 22.95 17.44
C ASP A 153 6.95 21.59 16.85
N ILE A 154 7.72 20.81 17.62
CA ILE A 154 8.15 19.45 17.24
C ILE A 154 6.93 18.59 16.87
N LEU A 155 5.90 18.59 17.71
CA LEU A 155 4.69 17.81 17.48
C LEU A 155 3.88 18.33 16.29
N GLU A 156 3.79 19.65 16.06
CA GLU A 156 3.10 20.22 14.89
C GLU A 156 3.79 19.82 13.59
N LYS A 157 5.11 19.98 13.51
CA LYS A 157 5.89 19.59 12.33
C LYS A 157 5.80 18.10 12.06
N LEU A 158 6.02 17.25 13.07
CA LEU A 158 5.89 15.79 12.90
C LEU A 158 4.47 15.39 12.54
N GLY A 159 3.46 15.96 13.20
CA GLY A 159 2.06 15.68 12.90
C GLY A 159 1.69 16.03 11.46
N SER A 160 2.16 17.17 10.96
CA SER A 160 1.99 17.57 9.56
C SER A 160 2.68 16.59 8.62
N THR A 161 3.96 16.27 8.85
CA THR A 161 4.71 15.33 8.01
C THR A 161 4.10 13.93 8.00
N MET A 162 3.63 13.43 9.15
CA MET A 162 2.90 12.15 9.23
C MET A 162 1.60 12.20 8.45
N TYR A 163 0.87 13.32 8.54
CA TYR A 163 -0.35 13.52 7.79
C TYR A 163 -0.07 13.52 6.28
N ASP A 164 1.05 14.06 5.80
CA ASP A 164 1.42 13.98 4.38
C ASP A 164 1.60 12.55 3.85
N PHE A 165 1.72 11.55 4.73
CA PHE A 165 1.68 10.14 4.35
C PHE A 165 0.31 9.51 4.62
N LYS A 166 -0.24 9.65 5.84
CA LYS A 166 -1.51 9.02 6.25
C LYS A 166 -2.28 9.87 7.26
N ALA A 167 -3.59 10.02 7.05
CA ALA A 167 -4.47 10.64 8.04
C ALA A 167 -4.70 9.76 9.29
N TYR A 168 -4.65 8.44 9.12
CA TYR A 168 -4.87 7.43 10.15
C TYR A 168 -3.67 6.47 10.24
N PRO A 169 -2.50 6.94 10.70
CA PRO A 169 -1.36 6.06 10.91
C PRO A 169 -1.66 5.05 12.02
N ASP A 170 -1.16 3.83 11.85
CA ASP A 170 -1.33 2.76 12.84
C ASP A 170 -0.40 2.95 14.05
N ASP A 171 -0.64 2.18 15.11
CA ASP A 171 0.12 2.28 16.35
C ASP A 171 1.62 1.99 16.20
N LYS A 172 1.99 1.09 15.28
CA LYS A 172 3.38 0.72 15.01
C LYS A 172 4.08 1.83 14.21
N GLN A 173 3.40 2.41 13.23
CA GLN A 173 3.86 3.56 12.44
C GLN A 173 4.14 4.76 13.34
N ILE A 174 3.24 5.10 14.26
CA ILE A 174 3.46 6.20 15.22
C ILE A 174 4.65 5.88 16.14
N GLY A 175 4.81 4.61 16.53
CA GLY A 175 5.98 4.15 17.29
C GLY A 175 7.30 4.39 16.55
N LYS A 176 7.39 3.98 15.28
CA LYS A 176 8.59 4.21 14.45
C LYS A 176 8.94 5.69 14.30
N VAL A 177 7.95 6.58 14.23
CA VAL A 177 8.19 8.03 14.17
C VAL A 177 8.80 8.54 15.48
N ALA A 178 8.25 8.10 16.62
CA ALA A 178 8.76 8.48 17.94
C ALA A 178 10.19 7.95 18.17
N GLU A 179 10.44 6.72 17.72
CA GLU A 179 11.77 6.11 17.72
C GLU A 179 12.76 6.91 16.86
N ALA A 180 12.42 7.19 15.60
CA ALA A 180 13.27 7.97 14.70
C ALA A 180 13.57 9.38 15.26
N LEU A 181 12.62 10.01 15.96
CA LEU A 181 12.83 11.30 16.62
C LEU A 181 13.91 11.22 17.69
N VAL A 182 13.84 10.22 18.58
CA VAL A 182 14.80 10.04 19.68
C VAL A 182 16.14 9.52 19.16
N THR A 183 16.16 8.70 18.12
CA THR A 183 17.40 8.27 17.46
C THR A 183 18.15 9.46 16.85
N LYS A 184 17.44 10.38 16.17
CA LYS A 184 18.04 11.61 15.63
C LYS A 184 18.43 12.62 16.72
N HIS A 185 17.66 12.67 17.81
CA HIS A 185 17.89 13.59 18.93
C HIS A 185 17.90 12.83 20.27
N PRO A 186 19.03 12.17 20.62
CA PRO A 186 19.16 11.39 21.86
C PRO A 186 18.84 12.19 23.12
N CYS A 187 19.04 13.51 23.10
CA CYS A 187 18.69 14.39 24.21
C CYS A 187 17.19 14.36 24.57
N LEU A 188 16.31 13.90 23.68
CA LEU A 188 14.87 13.79 23.91
C LEU A 188 14.43 12.48 24.58
N LYS A 189 15.37 11.58 24.88
CA LYS A 189 15.09 10.28 25.51
C LYS A 189 14.49 10.49 26.91
N GLU A 190 13.31 9.93 27.14
CA GLU A 190 12.62 10.02 28.44
C GLU A 190 13.22 9.03 29.45
N PRO A 191 13.64 9.48 30.65
CA PRO A 191 14.19 8.60 31.68
C PRO A 191 13.09 7.69 32.26
N GLY A 192 13.42 6.43 32.50
CA GLY A 192 12.52 5.46 33.14
C GLY A 192 11.52 4.77 32.20
N SER A 193 11.65 4.97 30.88
CA SER A 193 10.92 4.16 29.89
C SER A 193 11.86 3.15 29.24
N ASP A 194 11.43 1.89 29.15
CA ASP A 194 12.22 0.80 28.52
C ASP A 194 12.67 1.13 27.09
N THR A 195 11.84 1.87 26.35
CA THR A 195 12.15 2.30 24.97
C THR A 195 12.72 3.72 24.89
N GLY A 196 12.46 4.56 25.88
CA GLY A 196 12.88 5.98 25.90
C GLY A 196 12.09 6.92 24.97
N TRP A 197 11.16 6.42 24.15
CA TRP A 197 10.36 7.22 23.21
C TRP A 197 8.83 7.07 23.39
N ASN A 198 8.37 6.29 24.36
CA ASN A 198 6.93 6.01 24.53
C ASN A 198 6.07 7.26 24.80
N GLY A 199 6.53 8.24 25.57
CA GLY A 199 5.77 9.49 25.80
C GLY A 199 5.65 10.34 24.54
N TRP A 200 6.64 10.30 23.64
CA TRP A 200 6.56 10.89 22.31
C TRP A 200 5.51 10.19 21.44
N LYS A 201 5.48 8.85 21.44
CA LYS A 201 4.44 8.07 20.73
C LYS A 201 3.04 8.46 21.20
N ILE A 202 2.81 8.57 22.51
CA ILE A 202 1.51 8.98 23.06
C ILE A 202 1.17 10.41 22.64
N SER A 203 2.12 11.34 22.74
CA SER A 203 1.94 12.73 22.33
C SER A 203 1.56 12.85 20.85
N LEU A 204 2.21 12.06 19.98
CA LEU A 204 1.91 12.01 18.54
C LEU A 204 0.53 11.41 18.25
N LYS A 205 0.08 10.40 18.99
CA LYS A 205 -1.31 9.89 18.86
C LYS A 205 -2.34 10.98 19.10
N PHE A 206 -2.20 11.72 20.20
CA PHE A 206 -3.09 12.84 20.50
C PHE A 206 -3.00 13.92 19.43
N LYS A 207 -1.79 14.23 18.96
CA LYS A 207 -1.57 15.20 17.90
C LYS A 207 -2.30 14.83 16.60
N MET A 208 -2.16 13.58 16.15
CA MET A 208 -2.86 13.09 14.96
C MET A 208 -4.38 13.11 15.13
N GLY A 209 -4.89 12.80 16.33
CA GLY A 209 -6.32 12.95 16.67
C GLY A 209 -6.80 14.40 16.53
N ASN A 210 -6.05 15.35 17.09
CA ASN A 210 -6.36 16.78 17.01
C ASN A 210 -6.28 17.31 15.58
N LEU A 211 -5.27 16.91 14.81
CA LEU A 211 -5.10 17.29 13.42
C LEU A 211 -6.26 16.79 12.56
N ARG A 212 -6.68 15.53 12.71
CA ARG A 212 -7.88 15.02 12.03
C ARG A 212 -9.14 15.83 12.37
N ASN A 213 -9.33 16.21 13.63
CA ASN A 213 -10.45 17.05 14.03
C ASN A 213 -10.38 18.45 13.40
N LYS A 214 -9.19 19.05 13.28
CA LYS A 214 -8.96 20.33 12.59
C LYS A 214 -9.30 20.20 11.09
N MET A 215 -8.75 19.19 10.42
CA MET A 215 -9.01 18.93 8.99
C MET A 215 -10.49 18.68 8.69
N ARG A 216 -11.20 18.00 9.61
CA ARG A 216 -12.65 17.82 9.52
C ARG A 216 -13.40 19.15 9.56
N LYS A 217 -13.03 20.05 10.47
CA LYS A 217 -13.68 21.38 10.59
C LYS A 217 -13.48 22.23 9.33
N ILE A 218 -12.37 22.03 8.62
CA ILE A 218 -12.05 22.73 7.37
C ILE A 218 -12.76 22.09 6.16
N GLY A 219 -13.45 20.96 6.34
CA GLY A 219 -14.24 20.31 5.29
C GLY A 219 -13.51 19.21 4.52
N CYS A 220 -12.37 18.71 5.02
CA CYS A 220 -11.67 17.59 4.39
C CYS A 220 -12.51 16.30 4.46
N LEU A 221 -12.97 15.83 3.30
CA LEU A 221 -13.93 14.72 3.20
C LEU A 221 -13.36 13.40 3.71
N GLU A 222 -12.06 13.16 3.51
CA GLU A 222 -11.33 11.96 3.92
C GLU A 222 -11.49 11.68 5.43
N VAL A 223 -11.51 12.73 6.24
CA VAL A 223 -11.66 12.63 7.71
C VAL A 223 -13.08 12.93 8.20
N ALA A 224 -13.91 13.54 7.37
CA ALA A 224 -15.28 13.91 7.69
C ALA A 224 -16.24 12.72 7.59
N VAL A 225 -16.11 11.87 6.57
CA VAL A 225 -16.95 10.66 6.43
C VAL A 225 -16.75 9.70 7.59
N ASN A 226 -15.57 9.73 8.20
CA ASN A 226 -15.22 8.91 9.34
C ASN A 226 -15.56 9.58 10.68
N ALA A 227 -16.33 10.67 10.67
CA ALA A 227 -16.88 11.32 11.85
C ALA A 227 -18.06 10.50 12.41
N GLY A 228 -17.81 9.24 12.74
CA GLY A 228 -18.80 8.40 13.40
C GLY A 228 -18.93 8.82 14.85
N LYS A 229 -19.88 9.74 15.12
CA LYS A 229 -20.72 9.84 16.31
C LYS A 229 -21.42 11.20 16.33
N ARG A 230 -22.76 11.16 16.24
CA ARG A 230 -23.61 12.13 16.91
C ARG A 230 -23.18 12.20 18.39
N SER A 231 -22.83 13.38 18.86
CA SER A 231 -22.44 13.62 20.26
C SER A 231 -23.33 14.71 20.84
N GLN A 232 -23.41 14.84 22.16
CA GLN A 232 -24.12 15.97 22.78
C GLN A 232 -23.64 17.34 22.25
N SER A 233 -22.37 17.44 21.89
CA SER A 233 -21.77 18.67 21.33
C SER A 233 -22.00 18.87 19.83
N ARG A 234 -22.49 17.86 19.10
CA ARG A 234 -22.77 17.89 17.65
C ARG A 234 -24.00 17.03 17.33
N PRO A 235 -25.20 17.54 17.67
CA PRO A 235 -26.45 16.83 17.44
C PRO A 235 -26.86 16.77 15.96
N GLU A 236 -26.25 17.55 15.08
CA GLU A 236 -26.49 17.58 13.64
C GLU A 236 -25.77 16.49 12.84
N ASN A 237 -24.74 15.86 13.42
CA ASN A 237 -24.02 14.76 12.77
C ASN A 237 -24.94 13.55 12.55
N GLU A 238 -24.66 12.79 11.48
CA GLU A 238 -25.32 11.51 11.23
C GLU A 238 -25.26 10.60 12.48
N PRO A 239 -26.37 9.93 12.82
CA PRO A 239 -26.38 8.97 13.91
C PRO A 239 -25.27 7.94 13.71
N SER A 240 -24.70 7.42 14.81
CA SER A 240 -23.86 6.22 14.67
C SER A 240 -24.65 5.20 13.88
N HIS A 241 -24.14 4.71 12.75
CA HIS A 241 -24.73 3.58 12.03
C HIS A 241 -24.68 2.36 12.96
N SER A 242 -25.65 2.27 13.87
CA SER A 242 -25.70 1.29 14.96
C SER A 242 -25.86 -0.14 14.45
N LYS A 243 -26.15 -0.30 13.15
CA LYS A 243 -26.31 -1.59 12.47
C LYS A 243 -25.12 -1.98 11.59
N ILE A 244 -24.10 -1.14 11.44
CA ILE A 244 -22.85 -1.55 10.80
C ILE A 244 -21.95 -2.08 11.93
N LYS A 245 -21.74 -3.41 11.97
CA LYS A 245 -20.72 -4.00 12.84
C LYS A 245 -19.42 -3.21 12.60
N LYS A 246 -18.81 -2.68 13.67
CA LYS A 246 -17.49 -2.05 13.56
C LYS A 246 -16.59 -3.04 12.81
N PRO A 247 -16.08 -2.70 11.62
CA PRO A 247 -15.14 -3.60 10.96
C PRO A 247 -13.96 -3.78 11.92
N ARG A 248 -13.60 -5.05 12.17
CA ARG A 248 -12.54 -5.42 13.13
C ARG A 248 -11.15 -4.90 12.72
N ARG A 249 -11.02 -4.37 11.50
CA ARG A 249 -9.87 -3.63 10.98
C ARG A 249 -10.36 -2.40 10.22
N SER A 250 -9.58 -1.34 10.30
CA SER A 250 -9.87 0.01 9.82
C SER A 250 -9.82 0.12 8.29
N GLU A 251 -10.77 -0.51 7.59
CA GLU A 251 -11.17 -0.03 6.26
C GLU A 251 -12.09 1.17 6.47
N VAL A 252 -11.42 2.26 6.85
CA VAL A 252 -11.94 3.62 6.94
C VAL A 252 -12.70 3.92 5.64
N ASN A 253 -13.88 4.52 5.72
CA ASN A 253 -14.64 4.97 4.54
C ASN A 253 -13.83 6.05 3.83
N TYR A 254 -12.89 5.62 2.99
CA TYR A 254 -11.96 6.49 2.31
C TYR A 254 -12.75 7.31 1.27
N LEU A 255 -12.76 8.63 1.43
CA LEU A 255 -13.45 9.56 0.54
C LEU A 255 -12.49 10.71 0.18
N PRO A 256 -11.79 10.64 -0.96
CA PRO A 256 -10.87 11.70 -1.36
C PRO A 256 -11.61 12.98 -1.72
N ASN A 257 -10.93 14.13 -1.59
CA ASN A 257 -11.41 15.40 -2.13
C ASN A 257 -11.32 15.40 -3.66
N PHE A 258 -12.03 16.31 -4.31
CA PHE A 258 -11.81 16.55 -5.73
C PHE A 258 -10.42 17.15 -5.98
N PRO A 259 -9.79 16.85 -7.13
CA PRO A 259 -8.53 17.46 -7.52
C PRO A 259 -8.62 18.99 -7.50
N GLN A 260 -7.49 19.67 -7.26
CA GLN A 260 -7.44 21.12 -7.22
C GLN A 260 -7.98 21.74 -8.52
N GLY A 261 -8.99 22.61 -8.39
CA GLY A 261 -9.63 23.30 -9.53
C GLY A 261 -10.78 22.53 -10.18
N GLU A 262 -11.11 21.33 -9.71
CA GLU A 262 -12.23 20.52 -10.22
C GLU A 262 -13.40 20.56 -9.21
N ASP A 263 -14.61 20.64 -9.73
CA ASP A 263 -15.85 20.52 -8.95
C ASP A 263 -16.69 19.33 -9.42
N GLU A 264 -17.81 19.09 -8.74
CA GLU A 264 -18.70 17.97 -9.07
C GLU A 264 -19.23 18.04 -10.51
N ALA A 265 -19.55 19.26 -10.99
CA ALA A 265 -20.08 19.48 -12.33
C ALA A 265 -19.03 19.20 -13.43
N SER A 266 -17.79 19.64 -13.21
CA SER A 266 -16.68 19.39 -14.13
C SER A 266 -16.37 17.89 -14.22
N LEU A 267 -16.30 17.19 -13.09
CA LEU A 267 -16.08 15.75 -13.07
C LEU A 267 -17.25 14.96 -13.66
N GLU A 268 -18.47 15.47 -13.55
CA GLU A 268 -19.66 14.87 -14.18
C GLU A 268 -19.60 14.99 -15.71
N THR A 269 -19.04 16.09 -16.24
CA THR A 269 -18.79 16.23 -17.69
C THR A 269 -17.79 15.17 -18.16
N VAL A 270 -16.69 14.97 -17.39
CA VAL A 270 -15.71 13.92 -17.69
C VAL A 270 -16.34 12.52 -17.59
N ARG A 271 -17.29 12.28 -16.67
CA ARG A 271 -18.04 11.01 -16.62
C ARG A 271 -18.85 10.79 -17.90
N GLN A 272 -19.52 11.82 -18.40
CA GLN A 272 -20.29 11.73 -19.65
C GLN A 272 -19.38 11.42 -20.85
N GLU A 273 -18.20 12.04 -20.92
CA GLU A 273 -17.19 11.73 -21.95
C GLU A 273 -16.77 10.25 -21.90
N ILE A 274 -16.54 9.69 -20.70
CA ILE A 274 -16.25 8.26 -20.54
C ILE A 274 -17.39 7.40 -21.08
N ALA A 275 -18.64 7.76 -20.77
CA ALA A 275 -19.80 6.99 -21.22
C ALA A 275 -19.95 6.99 -22.75
N VAL A 276 -19.66 8.12 -23.40
CA VAL A 276 -19.65 8.25 -24.86
C VAL A 276 -18.50 7.45 -25.47
N GLU A 277 -17.29 7.57 -24.92
CA GLU A 277 -16.10 6.89 -25.43
C GLU A 277 -16.22 5.35 -25.37
N VAL A 278 -16.87 4.83 -24.33
CA VAL A 278 -17.12 3.39 -24.17
C VAL A 278 -18.10 2.83 -25.21
N GLN A 279 -18.98 3.67 -25.78
CA GLN A 279 -19.94 3.25 -26.81
C GLN A 279 -19.35 3.21 -28.21
N LYS A 280 -18.15 3.77 -28.43
CA LYS A 280 -17.50 3.75 -29.74
C LYS A 280 -17.09 2.34 -30.15
N THR A 281 -17.14 2.08 -31.46
CA THR A 281 -16.66 0.84 -32.08
C THR A 281 -15.15 0.69 -31.85
N GLU A 282 -14.39 1.74 -32.16
CA GLU A 282 -12.97 1.88 -31.81
C GLU A 282 -12.83 2.72 -30.54
N LYS A 283 -12.45 2.08 -29.44
CA LYS A 283 -12.35 2.72 -28.12
C LYS A 283 -10.94 3.22 -27.86
N ASN A 284 -10.79 4.49 -27.47
CA ASN A 284 -9.51 4.98 -26.97
C ASN A 284 -9.31 4.55 -25.51
N THR A 285 -8.70 3.37 -25.32
CA THR A 285 -8.45 2.80 -23.99
C THR A 285 -7.59 3.70 -23.10
N SER A 286 -6.63 4.45 -23.66
CA SER A 286 -5.79 5.37 -22.89
C SER A 286 -6.58 6.57 -22.37
N LEU A 287 -7.49 7.11 -23.18
CA LEU A 287 -8.36 8.21 -22.77
C LEU A 287 -9.35 7.77 -21.69
N ILE A 288 -9.98 6.60 -21.88
CA ILE A 288 -10.88 6.02 -20.86
C ILE A 288 -10.14 5.87 -19.54
N HIS A 289 -8.94 5.29 -19.54
CA HIS A 289 -8.14 5.12 -18.33
C HIS A 289 -7.85 6.46 -17.62
N LYS A 290 -7.35 7.45 -18.36
CA LYS A 290 -7.03 8.78 -17.81
C LYS A 290 -8.27 9.46 -17.22
N ASN A 291 -9.39 9.43 -17.95
CA ASN A 291 -10.63 10.03 -17.47
C ASN A 291 -11.20 9.25 -16.28
N MET A 292 -11.04 7.92 -16.26
CA MET A 292 -11.37 7.09 -15.11
C MET A 292 -10.51 7.48 -13.90
N GLU A 293 -9.21 7.69 -14.02
CA GLU A 293 -8.38 8.19 -12.92
C GLU A 293 -8.85 9.55 -12.40
N LYS A 294 -9.08 10.50 -13.31
CA LYS A 294 -9.55 11.87 -12.97
C LYS A 294 -10.86 11.84 -12.17
N THR A 295 -11.79 10.96 -12.54
CA THR A 295 -13.13 10.85 -11.94
C THR A 295 -13.21 9.93 -10.72
N PHE A 296 -12.07 9.45 -10.21
CA PHE A 296 -12.05 8.52 -9.07
C PHE A 296 -12.74 9.07 -7.82
N ALA A 297 -12.52 10.34 -7.48
CA ALA A 297 -13.15 10.97 -6.33
C ALA A 297 -14.69 11.04 -6.46
N LEU A 298 -15.19 11.42 -7.64
CA LEU A 298 -16.63 11.46 -7.93
C LEU A 298 -17.26 10.07 -7.82
N ARG A 299 -16.62 9.04 -8.41
CA ARG A 299 -17.06 7.64 -8.24
C ARG A 299 -17.17 7.23 -6.79
N ARG A 300 -16.15 7.56 -5.98
CA ARG A 300 -16.10 7.19 -4.58
C ARG A 300 -17.18 7.91 -3.76
N GLN A 301 -17.45 9.18 -4.06
CA GLN A 301 -18.56 9.92 -3.44
C GLN A 301 -19.91 9.30 -3.74
N ASN A 302 -20.15 8.90 -4.98
CA ASN A 302 -21.40 8.24 -5.36
C ASN A 302 -21.61 6.93 -4.59
N ILE A 303 -20.57 6.11 -4.43
CA ILE A 303 -20.63 4.86 -3.64
C ILE A 303 -20.89 5.15 -2.16
N VAL A 304 -20.06 6.00 -1.55
CA VAL A 304 -20.02 6.18 -0.09
C VAL A 304 -21.23 6.99 0.43
N ARG A 305 -21.70 7.97 -0.34
CA ARG A 305 -22.85 8.83 0.05
C ARG A 305 -24.17 8.32 -0.51
N GLY A 306 -24.18 7.91 -1.77
CA GLY A 306 -25.40 7.51 -2.48
C GLY A 306 -25.86 6.10 -2.15
N SER A 307 -24.93 5.20 -1.76
CA SER A 307 -25.21 3.76 -1.58
C SER A 307 -26.06 3.15 -2.71
N PRO A 308 -25.74 3.39 -4.00
CA PRO A 308 -26.52 2.90 -5.13
C PRO A 308 -26.46 1.37 -5.24
N SER A 309 -27.45 0.77 -5.89
CA SER A 309 -27.36 -0.65 -6.24
C SER A 309 -26.21 -0.90 -7.25
N VAL A 310 -25.75 -2.15 -7.30
CA VAL A 310 -24.67 -2.55 -8.23
C VAL A 310 -25.02 -2.22 -9.68
N ASN A 311 -26.27 -2.45 -10.07
CA ASN A 311 -26.72 -2.21 -11.43
C ASN A 311 -26.76 -0.71 -11.76
N GLU A 312 -27.32 0.11 -10.87
CA GLU A 312 -27.33 1.57 -11.02
C GLU A 312 -25.90 2.12 -11.12
N PHE A 313 -24.99 1.67 -10.25
CA PHE A 313 -23.60 2.11 -10.27
C PHE A 313 -22.87 1.73 -11.56
N LEU A 314 -23.04 0.50 -12.05
CA LEU A 314 -22.44 0.05 -13.30
C LEU A 314 -23.05 0.74 -14.53
N ASN A 315 -24.31 1.14 -14.47
CA ASN A 315 -24.94 1.94 -15.52
C ASN A 315 -24.41 3.38 -15.54
N LEU A 316 -24.10 3.96 -14.37
CA LEU A 316 -23.45 5.27 -14.27
C LEU A 316 -21.99 5.25 -14.74
N TRP A 317 -21.30 4.12 -14.59
CA TRP A 317 -19.87 3.94 -14.91
C TRP A 317 -19.63 2.75 -15.85
N PRO A 318 -20.06 2.85 -17.13
CA PRO A 318 -20.01 1.74 -18.08
C PRO A 318 -18.58 1.27 -18.39
N ALA A 319 -17.57 2.13 -18.25
CA ALA A 319 -16.17 1.76 -18.40
C ALA A 319 -15.72 0.64 -17.45
N LEU A 320 -16.38 0.48 -16.29
CA LEU A 320 -16.09 -0.60 -15.35
C LEU A 320 -16.46 -1.99 -15.89
N ARG A 321 -17.27 -2.06 -16.95
CA ARG A 321 -17.60 -3.32 -17.66
C ARG A 321 -16.54 -3.70 -18.70
N VAL A 322 -15.60 -2.80 -19.02
CA VAL A 322 -14.55 -3.04 -20.01
C VAL A 322 -13.36 -3.74 -19.33
N THR A 323 -13.04 -4.96 -19.75
CA THR A 323 -12.05 -5.86 -19.10
C THR A 323 -10.62 -5.30 -19.02
N SER A 324 -10.26 -4.29 -19.82
CA SER A 324 -8.98 -3.57 -19.74
C SER A 324 -8.90 -2.63 -18.52
N GLU A 325 -10.04 -2.10 -18.05
CA GLU A 325 -10.11 -1.20 -16.89
C GLU A 325 -10.18 -1.97 -15.57
N VAL A 326 -10.74 -3.19 -15.59
CA VAL A 326 -10.81 -4.07 -14.40
C VAL A 326 -9.44 -4.64 -14.03
N ARG A 327 -8.58 -4.95 -15.01
CA ARG A 327 -7.25 -5.56 -14.78
C ARG A 327 -6.15 -4.58 -14.36
N LYS A 328 -6.23 -3.31 -14.76
CA LYS A 328 -5.24 -2.27 -14.37
C LYS A 328 -5.43 -1.78 -12.93
N LYS A 329 -6.62 -1.99 -12.36
CA LYS A 329 -6.89 -1.77 -10.94
C LYS A 329 -7.19 -3.11 -10.29
N LYS A 330 -6.16 -3.82 -9.80
CA LYS A 330 -6.30 -4.92 -8.80
C LYS A 330 -7.25 -4.52 -7.64
N LEU A 331 -7.39 -3.21 -7.41
CA LEU A 331 -8.34 -2.54 -6.51
C LEU A 331 -9.84 -2.81 -6.79
N LEU A 332 -10.26 -2.96 -8.05
CA LEU A 332 -11.69 -3.13 -8.38
C LEU A 332 -12.12 -4.58 -8.29
N LEU A 333 -11.21 -5.54 -8.53
CA LEU A 333 -11.53 -6.96 -8.43
C LEU A 333 -11.85 -7.35 -6.99
N VAL A 334 -11.07 -6.88 -6.00
CA VAL A 334 -11.35 -7.13 -4.59
C VAL A 334 -12.64 -6.43 -4.14
N PHE A 335 -12.92 -5.22 -4.61
CA PHE A 335 -14.14 -4.49 -4.24
C PHE A 335 -15.40 -5.08 -4.89
N ILE A 336 -15.33 -5.52 -6.15
CA ILE A 336 -16.41 -6.25 -6.83
C ILE A 336 -16.59 -7.63 -6.18
N ILE A 337 -15.51 -8.32 -5.80
CA ILE A 337 -15.59 -9.58 -5.04
C ILE A 337 -16.23 -9.32 -3.67
N TYR A 338 -15.90 -8.25 -2.95
CA TYR A 338 -16.56 -7.90 -1.68
C TYR A 338 -18.03 -7.50 -1.88
N LEU A 339 -18.36 -6.78 -2.96
CA LEU A 339 -19.74 -6.41 -3.29
C LEU A 339 -20.56 -7.66 -3.70
N LEU A 340 -19.97 -8.57 -4.48
CA LEU A 340 -20.55 -9.86 -4.86
C LEU A 340 -20.66 -10.80 -3.66
N MET A 341 -19.66 -10.87 -2.79
CA MET A 341 -19.70 -11.63 -1.53
C MET A 341 -20.75 -11.05 -0.57
N TRP A 342 -20.93 -9.72 -0.53
CA TRP A 342 -21.96 -9.07 0.27
C TRP A 342 -23.37 -9.37 -0.29
N VAL A 343 -23.54 -9.37 -1.62
CA VAL A 343 -24.77 -9.79 -2.29
C VAL A 343 -25.05 -11.29 -2.11
N CYS A 344 -24.03 -12.15 -2.10
CA CYS A 344 -24.17 -13.58 -1.82
C CYS A 344 -24.52 -13.87 -0.36
N PHE A 345 -23.98 -13.11 0.61
CA PHE A 345 -24.30 -13.28 2.03
C PHE A 345 -25.71 -12.77 2.42
N ILE A 346 -26.21 -11.75 1.73
CA ILE A 346 -27.57 -11.25 1.94
C ILE A 346 -28.61 -12.21 1.34
N ASN A 347 -28.34 -12.80 0.16
CA ASN A 347 -29.25 -13.75 -0.47
C ASN A 347 -29.26 -15.16 0.16
N LEU A 348 -28.30 -15.50 1.02
CA LEU A 348 -28.34 -16.74 1.82
C LEU A 348 -29.01 -16.57 3.20
N SER A 349 -29.38 -15.35 3.59
CA SER A 349 -30.03 -15.08 4.88
C SER A 349 -31.56 -14.91 4.76
N PHE A 350 -32.11 -15.16 3.57
CA PHE A 350 -33.55 -15.17 3.28
C PHE A 350 -33.90 -16.34 2.34
N VAL A 351 -33.68 -17.57 2.81
CA VAL A 351 -34.48 -18.77 2.49
C VAL A 351 -34.59 -19.61 3.76
#